data_AF-A0A8H3L097-F1
#
_entry.id   AF-A0A8H3L097-F1
#
_cell.length_a   1.000
_cell.length_b   1.000
_cell.length_c   1.000
_cell.angle_alpha   90.00
_cell.angle_beta   90.00
_cell.angle_gamma   90.00
#
_symmetry.space_group_name_H-M   'P 1'
#
loop_
_entity.id
_entity.type
_entity.pdbx_description
1 polymer ?
#
loop_
_entity_poly.entity_id
_entity_poly.type
_entity_poly.pdbx_seq_one_letter_code
_entity_poly.pdbx_strand_id
1 'polypeptide(L)'
;MSSGSEALFKMANTLDDIRKKAQESSELKSELKESITNIQNLLNDRTERLLFKDKKFRCHESANEESIAALFEIKKCNNPTYLYCKPIRLPFSEFNTLSFLPDPIPSQDNLFSSTETTEKYRPTYMKSQVSAEPIPKSILVVSKICKDFQQVLDSYSYSCDAPIFPDDHYLKELIFVHTQISCDSPIEILYYLSHKSDNYLICYYCEEREDLVTSPQSLRECFKQIYPLCKECHQNRKEFYIKGEIKTNRRSSKWQKY
;
A
#
# COMPACT_ATOMS: atom_id res chain seq x y z
N MET A 1 -18.04 6.42 -1.61
CA MET A 1 -18.71 7.42 -0.78
C MET A 1 -20.04 7.68 -1.44
N SER A 2 -21.10 7.63 -0.66
CA SER A 2 -22.45 7.89 -1.09
C SER A 2 -22.61 9.39 -1.36
N SER A 3 -23.60 9.75 -2.18
CA SER A 3 -23.91 11.14 -2.48
C SER A 3 -24.28 11.93 -1.21
N GLY A 4 -24.88 11.27 -0.22
CA GLY A 4 -25.21 11.84 1.09
C GLY A 4 -23.97 12.20 1.90
N SER A 5 -23.02 11.26 2.03
CA SER A 5 -21.75 11.51 2.72
C SER A 5 -20.91 12.58 2.02
N GLU A 6 -20.91 12.61 0.68
CA GLU A 6 -20.19 13.63 -0.08
C GLU A 6 -20.76 15.04 0.17
N ALA A 7 -22.08 15.18 0.26
CA ALA A 7 -22.73 16.45 0.60
C ALA A 7 -22.41 16.88 2.03
N LEU A 8 -22.47 15.97 3.00
CA LEU A 8 -22.11 16.24 4.39
C LEU A 8 -20.67 16.72 4.55
N PHE A 9 -19.75 16.07 3.84
CA PHE A 9 -18.33 16.43 3.82
C PHE A 9 -18.11 17.78 3.12
N LYS A 10 -18.74 18.05 1.97
CA LYS A 10 -18.63 19.35 1.27
C LYS A 10 -19.06 20.54 2.12
N MET A 11 -20.00 20.32 3.04
CA MET A 11 -20.46 21.34 3.98
C MET A 11 -19.52 21.52 5.20
N ALA A 12 -18.44 20.76 5.33
CA ALA A 12 -17.48 20.88 6.44
C ALA A 12 -16.32 21.79 6.02
N ASN A 13 -16.01 22.80 6.82
CA ASN A 13 -14.97 23.79 6.48
C ASN A 13 -13.65 23.52 7.22
N THR A 14 -13.72 22.88 8.38
CA THR A 14 -12.57 22.54 9.24
C THR A 14 -12.51 21.04 9.54
N LEU A 15 -11.33 20.54 9.93
CA LEU A 15 -11.17 19.13 10.32
C LEU A 15 -12.05 18.76 11.52
N ASP A 16 -12.30 19.71 12.42
CA ASP A 16 -13.20 19.52 13.55
C ASP A 16 -14.66 19.40 13.10
N ASP A 17 -15.09 20.15 12.08
CA ASP A 17 -16.42 19.97 11.49
C ASP A 17 -16.58 18.57 10.89
N ILE A 18 -15.55 18.06 10.20
CA ILE A 18 -15.58 16.68 9.67
C ILE A 18 -15.70 15.68 10.81
N ARG A 19 -14.87 15.82 11.87
CA ARG A 19 -14.90 14.91 13.01
C ARG A 19 -16.27 14.91 13.68
N LYS A 20 -16.85 16.09 13.90
CA LYS A 20 -18.19 16.22 14.49
C LYS A 20 -19.25 15.56 13.61
N LYS A 21 -19.26 15.84 12.31
CA LYS A 21 -20.21 15.21 11.38
C LYS A 21 -20.03 13.70 11.28
N ALA A 22 -18.80 13.19 11.37
CA ALA A 22 -18.52 11.75 11.40
C ALA A 22 -18.89 11.09 12.75
N GLN A 23 -18.98 11.86 13.84
CA GLN A 23 -19.56 11.38 15.09
C GLN A 23 -21.08 11.29 15.00
N GLU A 24 -21.71 12.23 14.29
CA GLU A 24 -23.16 12.29 14.08
C GLU A 24 -23.66 11.30 13.00
N SER A 25 -22.84 10.99 11.98
CA SER A 25 -23.17 10.08 10.88
C SER A 25 -22.22 8.88 10.86
N SER A 26 -22.76 7.69 11.17
CA SER A 26 -22.03 6.43 11.12
C SER A 26 -21.61 6.05 9.69
N GLU A 27 -22.43 6.38 8.69
CA GLU A 27 -22.15 6.13 7.26
C GLU A 27 -20.95 6.94 6.78
N LEU A 28 -20.92 8.25 7.06
CA LEU A 28 -19.78 9.11 6.73
C LEU A 28 -18.50 8.59 7.39
N LYS A 29 -18.58 8.15 8.65
CA LYS A 29 -17.45 7.57 9.39
C LYS A 29 -16.92 6.31 8.74
N SER A 30 -17.78 5.37 8.34
CA SER A 30 -17.35 4.13 7.70
C SER A 30 -16.76 4.38 6.33
N GLU A 31 -17.36 5.25 5.53
CA GLU A 31 -16.90 5.53 4.17
C GLU A 31 -15.57 6.30 4.15
N LEU A 32 -15.34 7.20 5.11
CA LEU A 32 -14.05 7.86 5.27
C LEU A 32 -12.96 6.86 5.66
N LYS A 33 -13.25 5.92 6.57
CA LYS A 33 -12.31 4.84 6.91
C LYS A 33 -12.00 3.98 5.68
N GLU A 34 -13.03 3.54 4.97
CA GLU A 34 -12.89 2.72 3.75
C GLU A 34 -12.11 3.45 2.65
N SER A 35 -12.28 4.77 2.51
CA SER A 35 -11.57 5.56 1.50
C SER A 35 -10.04 5.55 1.68
N ILE A 36 -9.55 5.30 2.90
CA ILE A 36 -8.13 5.29 3.24
C ILE A 36 -7.58 3.85 3.30
N THR A 37 -8.44 2.84 3.48
CA THR A 37 -8.05 1.41 3.60
C THR A 37 -7.17 0.95 2.43
N ASN A 38 -7.49 1.33 1.19
CA ASN A 38 -6.71 0.93 0.02
C ASN A 38 -5.28 1.47 0.07
N ILE A 39 -5.12 2.73 0.50
CA ILE A 39 -3.81 3.37 0.63
C ILE A 39 -3.03 2.70 1.76
N GLN A 40 -3.69 2.36 2.88
CA GLN A 40 -3.07 1.63 3.98
C GLN A 40 -2.56 0.26 3.53
N ASN A 41 -3.37 -0.51 2.80
CA ASN A 41 -2.98 -1.82 2.27
C ASN A 41 -1.79 -1.70 1.32
N LEU A 42 -1.83 -0.73 0.40
CA LEU A 42 -0.72 -0.47 -0.52
C LEU A 42 0.59 -0.16 0.23
N LEU A 43 0.52 0.69 1.26
CA LEU A 43 1.68 1.04 2.08
C LEU A 43 2.18 -0.16 2.89
N ASN A 44 1.27 -0.98 3.42
CA ASN A 44 1.62 -2.20 4.14
C ASN A 44 2.32 -3.20 3.22
N ASP A 45 1.74 -3.51 2.08
CA ASP A 45 2.30 -4.44 1.09
C ASP A 45 3.70 -3.99 0.64
N ARG A 46 3.86 -2.69 0.38
CA ARG A 46 5.16 -2.13 -0.02
C ARG A 46 6.18 -2.25 1.11
N THR A 47 5.77 -2.00 2.35
CA THR A 47 6.66 -2.03 3.52
C THR A 47 7.07 -3.46 3.88
N GLU A 48 6.16 -4.42 3.86
CA GLU A 48 6.43 -5.83 4.20
C GLU A 48 7.31 -6.56 3.17
N ARG A 49 7.38 -6.04 1.94
CA ARG A 49 8.33 -6.50 0.91
C ARG A 49 9.77 -6.06 1.20
N LEU A 50 9.97 -5.03 2.03
CA LEU A 50 11.31 -4.56 2.37
C LEU A 50 11.99 -5.54 3.33
N LEU A 51 13.31 -5.65 3.20
CA LEU A 51 14.16 -6.47 4.05
C LEU A 51 15.22 -5.59 4.70
N PHE A 52 15.40 -5.76 6.00
CA PHE A 52 16.51 -5.18 6.74
C PHE A 52 17.25 -6.30 7.48
N LYS A 53 18.52 -6.53 7.09
CA LYS A 53 19.36 -7.63 7.63
C LYS A 53 18.65 -8.98 7.56
N ASP A 54 18.13 -9.32 6.37
CA ASP A 54 17.39 -10.56 6.08
C ASP A 54 16.10 -10.75 6.90
N LYS A 55 15.61 -9.69 7.57
CA LYS A 55 14.33 -9.69 8.27
C LYS A 55 13.35 -8.77 7.55
N LYS A 56 12.13 -9.28 7.31
CA LYS A 56 11.04 -8.48 6.75
C LYS A 56 10.54 -7.47 7.77
N PHE A 57 10.16 -6.30 7.29
CA PHE A 57 9.38 -5.36 8.11
C PHE A 57 7.99 -5.95 8.38
N ARG A 58 7.41 -5.58 9.52
CA ARG A 58 6.06 -5.96 9.91
C ARG A 58 5.23 -4.69 10.03
N CYS A 59 4.08 -4.68 9.38
CA CYS A 59 3.07 -3.67 9.66
C CYS A 59 2.18 -4.15 10.81
N HIS A 60 1.80 -3.22 11.68
CA HIS A 60 0.92 -3.51 12.80
C HIS A 60 -0.37 -2.74 12.62
N GLU A 61 -1.49 -3.37 12.95
CA GLU A 61 -2.76 -2.68 12.96
C GLU A 61 -2.80 -1.62 14.06
N SER A 62 -3.55 -0.56 13.80
CA SER A 62 -3.84 0.47 14.80
C SER A 62 -4.54 -0.16 16.00
N ALA A 63 -4.18 0.26 17.21
CA ALA A 63 -4.85 -0.17 18.43
C ALA A 63 -6.35 0.15 18.36
N ASN A 64 -7.19 -0.81 18.76
CA ASN A 64 -8.62 -0.56 18.92
C ASN A 64 -8.89 0.29 20.18
N GLU A 65 -10.06 0.93 20.24
CA GLU A 65 -10.42 1.80 21.37
C GLU A 65 -10.35 1.05 22.72
N GLU A 66 -10.67 -0.25 22.73
CA GLU A 66 -10.57 -1.11 23.91
C GLU A 66 -9.12 -1.32 24.37
N SER A 67 -8.18 -1.57 23.45
CA SER A 67 -6.76 -1.75 23.77
C SER A 67 -6.14 -0.44 24.22
N ILE A 68 -6.56 0.67 23.65
CA ILE A 68 -6.16 2.01 24.08
C ILE A 68 -6.66 2.25 25.51
N ALA A 69 -7.95 2.00 25.78
CA ALA A 69 -8.52 2.12 27.11
C ALA A 69 -7.79 1.24 28.14
N ALA A 70 -7.54 -0.03 27.80
CA ALA A 70 -6.83 -0.98 28.65
C ALA A 70 -5.36 -0.62 28.92
N LEU A 71 -4.73 0.17 28.05
CA LEU A 71 -3.37 0.69 28.25
C LEU A 71 -3.33 1.84 29.25
N PHE A 72 -4.39 2.64 29.30
CA PHE A 72 -4.53 3.76 30.24
C PHE A 72 -5.18 3.35 31.58
N GLU A 73 -5.69 2.12 31.68
CA GLU A 73 -6.11 1.54 32.95
C GLU A 73 -4.92 1.36 33.91
N ILE A 74 -5.09 1.82 35.15
CA ILE A 74 -4.11 1.63 36.22
C ILE A 74 -3.97 0.12 36.49
N LYS A 75 -2.79 -0.45 36.17
CA LYS A 75 -2.46 -1.83 36.54
C LYS A 75 -2.24 -1.92 38.05
N LYS A 76 -3.27 -2.35 38.77
CA LYS A 76 -3.21 -2.59 40.23
C LYS A 76 -2.49 -3.89 40.50
N CYS A 77 -1.43 -3.82 41.29
CA CYS A 77 -0.74 -5.00 41.81
C CYS A 77 -1.00 -5.12 43.31
N ASN A 78 -1.54 -6.25 43.75
CA ASN A 78 -1.83 -6.53 45.16
C ASN A 78 -0.94 -7.64 45.74
N ASN A 79 0.20 -7.94 45.10
CA ASN A 79 1.08 -9.02 45.53
C ASN A 79 2.41 -8.47 46.07
N PRO A 80 2.63 -8.52 47.41
CA PRO A 80 3.84 -7.99 48.04
C PRO A 80 5.10 -8.82 47.75
N THR A 81 4.96 -9.99 47.12
CA THR A 81 6.10 -10.83 46.71
C THR A 81 6.70 -10.44 45.36
N TYR A 82 6.04 -9.57 44.59
CA TYR A 82 6.58 -9.06 43.33
C TYR A 82 7.58 -7.92 43.58
N LEU A 83 8.81 -8.08 43.08
CA LEU A 83 9.90 -7.10 43.23
C LEU A 83 9.54 -5.68 42.72
N TYR A 84 8.66 -5.59 41.72
CA TYR A 84 8.27 -4.32 41.08
C TYR A 84 7.03 -3.68 41.72
N CYS A 85 6.28 -4.40 42.54
CA CYS A 85 5.07 -3.90 43.17
C CYS A 85 5.41 -3.29 44.53
N LYS A 86 5.36 -1.95 44.63
CA LYS A 86 5.55 -1.27 45.92
C LYS A 86 4.30 -1.43 46.80
N PRO A 87 4.45 -1.36 48.13
CA PRO A 87 3.31 -1.38 49.05
C PRO A 87 2.32 -0.26 48.70
N ILE A 88 1.03 -0.60 48.72
CA ILE A 88 -0.05 0.36 48.48
C ILE A 88 0.03 1.46 49.54
N ARG A 89 0.08 2.73 49.09
CA ARG A 89 0.20 3.91 49.97
C ARG A 89 -1.13 4.61 50.25
N LEU A 90 -2.17 4.27 49.49
CA LEU A 90 -3.51 4.84 49.63
C LEU A 90 -4.44 3.89 50.42
N PRO A 91 -5.51 4.40 51.05
CA PRO A 91 -6.57 3.55 51.59
C PRO A 91 -7.11 2.59 50.53
N PHE A 92 -7.38 1.34 50.92
CA PHE A 92 -7.86 0.31 49.99
C PHE A 92 -9.17 0.69 49.29
N SER A 93 -10.06 1.43 49.96
CA SER A 93 -11.31 1.93 49.39
C SER A 93 -11.06 2.84 48.19
N GLU A 94 -10.15 3.80 48.31
CA GLU A 94 -9.77 4.72 47.23
C GLU A 94 -8.97 3.99 46.15
N PHE A 95 -8.01 3.17 46.55
CA PHE A 95 -7.18 2.39 45.62
C PHE A 95 -8.03 1.49 44.71
N ASN A 96 -9.10 0.89 45.22
CA ASN A 96 -10.00 0.05 44.45
C ASN A 96 -10.87 0.84 43.45
N THR A 97 -11.13 2.12 43.70
CA THR A 97 -11.89 2.99 42.78
C THR A 97 -11.04 3.59 41.66
N LEU A 98 -9.70 3.64 41.81
CA LEU A 98 -8.80 4.21 40.79
C LEU A 98 -8.73 3.34 39.52
N SER A 99 -9.45 3.68 38.46
CA SER A 99 -9.33 3.00 37.16
C SER A 99 -8.39 3.74 36.20
N PHE A 100 -8.32 5.07 36.28
CA PHE A 100 -7.50 5.93 35.42
C PHE A 100 -6.79 7.02 36.22
N LEU A 101 -5.59 7.41 35.79
CA LEU A 101 -4.98 8.67 36.20
C LEU A 101 -5.46 9.74 35.21
N PRO A 102 -6.26 10.74 35.64
CA PRO A 102 -6.62 11.83 34.76
C PRO A 102 -5.36 12.63 34.40
N ASP A 103 -5.29 13.12 33.16
CA ASP A 103 -4.24 14.08 32.77
C ASP A 103 -4.24 15.29 33.73
N PRO A 104 -3.08 15.83 34.07
CA PRO A 104 -2.98 16.96 34.97
C PRO A 104 -3.58 18.23 34.34
N ILE A 105 -4.58 18.85 34.98
CA ILE A 105 -5.22 20.08 34.51
C ILE A 105 -4.66 21.29 35.28
N PRO A 106 -4.28 22.39 34.63
CA PRO A 106 -3.88 23.60 35.34
C PRO A 106 -5.04 24.16 36.19
N SER A 107 -4.82 24.24 37.51
CA SER A 107 -5.67 24.95 38.47
C SER A 107 -5.43 26.46 38.40
N GLN A 108 -6.30 27.25 39.03
CA GLN A 108 -6.21 28.71 39.11
C GLN A 108 -4.85 29.21 39.65
N ASP A 109 -4.16 28.39 40.46
CA ASP A 109 -2.88 28.74 41.09
C ASP A 109 -1.64 28.16 40.38
N ASN A 110 -1.70 27.81 39.08
CA ASN A 110 -0.63 27.11 38.35
C ASN A 110 -0.25 25.71 38.89
N LEU A 111 -1.03 25.17 39.83
CA LEU A 111 -0.90 23.81 40.35
C LEU A 111 -1.78 22.86 39.53
N PHE A 112 -1.36 21.63 39.26
CA PHE A 112 -2.19 20.69 38.51
C PHE A 112 -3.25 20.01 39.41
N SER A 113 -4.51 19.98 38.97
CA SER A 113 -5.65 19.31 39.62
C SER A 113 -6.02 18.01 38.89
N SER A 114 -6.58 17.05 39.63
CA SER A 114 -6.93 15.69 39.18
C SER A 114 -8.39 15.52 38.76
N THR A 115 -9.04 16.55 38.23
CA THR A 115 -10.43 16.48 37.73
C THR A 115 -10.51 15.89 36.32
N GLU A 116 -11.72 15.52 35.86
CA GLU A 116 -11.94 15.02 34.49
C GLU A 116 -11.42 16.00 33.43
N THR A 117 -10.62 15.46 32.52
CA THR A 117 -9.89 16.21 31.51
C THR A 117 -10.73 16.46 30.27
N THR A 118 -10.44 17.57 29.62
CA THR A 118 -11.05 17.97 28.35
C THR A 118 -9.93 18.29 27.37
N GLU A 119 -10.10 17.99 26.08
CA GLU A 119 -9.06 18.17 25.05
C GLU A 119 -8.52 19.62 24.98
N LYS A 120 -9.29 20.60 25.47
CA LYS A 120 -8.93 22.03 25.48
C LYS A 120 -7.58 22.36 26.15
N TYR A 121 -7.10 21.54 27.08
CA TYR A 121 -5.83 21.76 27.78
C TYR A 121 -4.65 20.97 27.19
N ARG A 122 -4.88 20.20 26.12
CA ARG A 122 -3.81 19.47 25.42
C ARG A 122 -2.87 20.49 24.74
N PRO A 123 -1.56 20.53 25.06
CA PRO A 123 -0.66 21.56 24.52
C PRO A 123 -0.59 21.62 22.99
N THR A 124 -0.73 20.48 22.32
CA THR A 124 -0.82 20.40 20.86
C THR A 124 -2.11 21.03 20.32
N TYR A 125 -3.23 20.86 21.04
CA TYR A 125 -4.52 21.45 20.68
C TYR A 125 -4.53 22.97 20.90
N MET A 126 -3.94 23.45 22.00
CA MET A 126 -3.79 24.89 22.26
C MET A 126 -2.96 25.59 21.19
N LYS A 127 -1.94 24.92 20.63
CA LYS A 127 -1.16 25.45 19.50
C LYS A 127 -1.96 25.45 18.19
N SER A 128 -2.79 24.44 17.94
CA SER A 128 -3.57 24.34 16.69
C SER A 128 -4.75 25.31 16.60
N GLN A 129 -5.34 25.74 17.72
CA GLN A 129 -6.39 26.78 17.69
C GLN A 129 -5.89 28.13 17.14
N VAL A 130 -4.58 28.40 17.25
CA VAL A 130 -3.97 29.65 16.77
C VAL A 130 -3.76 29.63 15.25
N SER A 131 -3.87 28.48 14.60
CA SER A 131 -3.51 28.29 13.19
C SER A 131 -4.44 27.34 12.44
N ALA A 132 -5.74 27.34 12.73
CA ALA A 132 -6.68 26.47 12.05
C ALA A 132 -6.77 26.80 10.55
N GLU A 133 -5.96 26.11 9.74
CA GLU A 133 -5.99 26.24 8.30
C GLU A 133 -7.26 25.59 7.75
N PRO A 134 -7.97 26.26 6.81
CA PRO A 134 -9.14 25.68 6.16
C PRO A 134 -8.73 24.41 5.41
N ILE A 135 -9.60 23.40 5.41
CA ILE A 135 -9.31 22.15 4.71
C ILE A 135 -9.16 22.45 3.22
N PRO A 136 -8.08 21.98 2.59
CA PRO A 136 -8.00 22.00 1.14
C PRO A 136 -9.16 21.18 0.57
N LYS A 137 -10.08 21.83 -0.17
CA LYS A 137 -11.19 21.16 -0.88
C LYS A 137 -10.69 20.06 -1.84
N SER A 138 -9.39 20.03 -2.14
CA SER A 138 -8.71 18.98 -2.89
C SER A 138 -8.72 17.61 -2.22
N ILE A 139 -8.96 17.46 -0.91
CA ILE A 139 -8.99 16.13 -0.26
C ILE A 139 -10.10 15.23 -0.82
N LEU A 140 -11.29 15.79 -1.10
CA LEU A 140 -12.38 15.07 -1.78
C LEU A 140 -12.00 14.67 -3.22
N VAL A 141 -11.25 15.55 -3.88
CA VAL A 141 -10.78 15.31 -5.24
C VAL A 141 -9.76 14.18 -5.24
N VAL A 142 -8.85 14.14 -4.26
CA VAL A 142 -7.83 13.10 -4.12
C VAL A 142 -8.46 11.73 -3.83
N SER A 143 -9.44 11.63 -2.93
CA SER A 143 -10.07 10.33 -2.62
C SER A 143 -10.83 9.73 -3.82
N LYS A 144 -11.48 10.59 -4.62
CA LYS A 144 -12.11 10.19 -5.89
C LYS A 144 -11.06 9.78 -6.93
N ILE A 145 -10.03 10.60 -7.13
CA ILE A 145 -8.92 10.31 -8.06
C ILE A 145 -8.25 8.98 -7.71
N CYS A 146 -8.02 8.68 -6.43
CA CYS A 146 -7.40 7.42 -6.01
C CYS A 146 -8.27 6.20 -6.33
N LYS A 147 -9.59 6.29 -6.16
CA LYS A 147 -10.50 5.19 -6.50
C LYS A 147 -10.55 4.95 -8.00
N ASP A 148 -10.69 6.03 -8.78
CA ASP A 148 -10.79 5.95 -10.23
C ASP A 148 -9.45 5.48 -10.83
N PHE A 149 -8.31 5.90 -10.27
CA PHE A 149 -6.99 5.41 -10.66
C PHE A 149 -6.82 3.90 -10.41
N GLN A 150 -7.27 3.41 -9.26
CA GLN A 150 -7.22 1.99 -8.94
C GLN A 150 -8.08 1.17 -9.91
N GLN A 151 -9.28 1.66 -10.24
CA GLN A 151 -10.15 1.01 -11.23
C GLN A 151 -9.50 0.95 -12.61
N VAL A 152 -8.83 2.03 -13.05
CA VAL A 152 -8.07 2.02 -14.31
C VAL A 152 -6.96 0.98 -14.25
N LEU A 153 -6.14 0.95 -13.19
CA LEU A 153 -5.06 -0.03 -13.04
C LEU A 153 -5.54 -1.48 -13.01
N ASP A 154 -6.74 -1.75 -12.47
CA ASP A 154 -7.30 -3.10 -12.43
C ASP A 154 -7.91 -3.54 -13.79
N SER A 155 -8.26 -2.58 -14.65
CA SER A 155 -8.82 -2.82 -15.99
C SER A 155 -7.80 -2.75 -17.13
N TYR A 156 -6.71 -1.99 -16.96
CA TYR A 156 -5.80 -1.62 -18.02
C TYR A 156 -4.55 -2.50 -18.04
N SER A 157 -4.22 -3.05 -19.21
CA SER A 157 -2.97 -3.75 -19.47
C SER A 157 -1.91 -2.73 -19.88
N TYR A 158 -1.05 -2.35 -18.94
CA TYR A 158 0.08 -1.47 -19.27
C TYR A 158 1.13 -2.24 -20.05
N SER A 159 1.45 -1.76 -21.26
CA SER A 159 2.69 -2.10 -21.97
C SER A 159 3.65 -0.92 -21.94
N CYS A 160 4.95 -1.20 -22.08
CA CYS A 160 5.93 -0.14 -22.36
C CYS A 160 5.48 0.72 -23.56
N ASP A 161 5.78 2.01 -23.46
CA ASP A 161 5.43 3.06 -24.44
C ASP A 161 3.92 3.28 -24.70
N ALA A 162 3.02 2.56 -24.02
CA ALA A 162 1.60 2.85 -24.07
C ALA A 162 1.19 3.87 -22.97
N PRO A 163 0.28 4.81 -23.28
CA PRO A 163 -0.24 5.72 -22.28
C PRO A 163 -1.07 4.95 -21.25
N ILE A 164 -0.79 5.18 -19.95
CA ILE A 164 -1.48 4.52 -18.83
C ILE A 164 -2.99 4.80 -18.81
N PHE A 165 -3.41 5.89 -19.44
CA PHE A 165 -4.80 6.30 -19.55
C PHE A 165 -5.22 6.41 -21.01
N PRO A 166 -6.46 6.01 -21.35
CA PRO A 166 -7.08 6.36 -22.62
C PRO A 166 -7.01 7.87 -22.89
N ASP A 167 -6.94 8.26 -24.16
CA ASP A 167 -6.79 9.66 -24.56
C ASP A 167 -7.93 10.57 -24.09
N ASP A 168 -9.11 10.00 -23.86
CA ASP A 168 -10.34 10.64 -23.39
C ASP A 168 -10.54 10.59 -21.86
N HIS A 169 -9.62 9.95 -21.11
CA HIS A 169 -9.78 9.79 -19.67
C HIS A 169 -9.32 11.03 -18.89
N TYR A 170 -10.20 11.60 -18.06
CA TYR A 170 -9.93 12.84 -17.31
C TYR A 170 -8.71 12.78 -16.38
N LEU A 171 -8.31 11.58 -15.93
CA LEU A 171 -7.10 11.38 -15.12
C LEU A 171 -5.79 11.65 -15.88
N LYS A 172 -5.81 11.62 -17.21
CA LYS A 172 -4.62 11.87 -18.06
C LYS A 172 -4.04 13.27 -17.84
N GLU A 173 -4.88 14.27 -17.62
CA GLU A 173 -4.46 15.65 -17.35
C GLU A 173 -4.13 15.91 -15.87
N LEU A 174 -4.53 15.00 -14.97
CA LEU A 174 -4.40 15.15 -13.52
C LEU A 174 -3.23 14.36 -12.94
N ILE A 175 -2.89 13.20 -13.53
CA ILE A 175 -1.86 12.28 -13.04
C ILE A 175 -0.70 12.27 -14.03
N PHE A 176 0.45 12.75 -13.56
CA PHE A 176 1.70 12.69 -14.30
C PHE A 176 2.48 11.44 -13.91
N VAL A 177 2.79 10.58 -14.88
CA VAL A 177 3.60 9.38 -14.66
C VAL A 177 4.93 9.52 -15.38
N HIS A 178 6.03 9.20 -14.70
CA HIS A 178 7.34 9.07 -15.32
C HIS A 178 7.46 7.67 -15.93
N THR A 179 7.20 7.55 -17.24
CA THR A 179 7.45 6.34 -18.01
C THR A 179 8.94 6.29 -18.36
N GLN A 180 9.74 5.61 -17.55
CA GLN A 180 11.19 5.44 -17.77
C GLN A 180 11.57 4.11 -18.46
N ILE A 181 10.59 3.34 -18.93
CA ILE A 181 10.82 2.01 -19.51
C ILE A 181 10.33 2.04 -20.95
N SER A 182 11.27 2.21 -21.89
CA SER A 182 11.08 1.88 -23.30
C SER A 182 11.46 0.41 -23.51
N CYS A 183 10.71 -0.32 -24.33
CA CYS A 183 11.11 -1.67 -24.73
C CYS A 183 11.97 -1.61 -25.98
N ASP A 184 13.13 -2.24 -25.94
CA ASP A 184 14.02 -2.35 -27.09
C ASP A 184 13.74 -3.63 -27.92
N SER A 185 12.90 -4.53 -27.42
CA SER A 185 12.52 -5.75 -28.12
C SER A 185 11.06 -6.18 -27.89
N PRO A 186 10.41 -6.84 -28.86
CA PRO A 186 9.02 -7.32 -28.74
C PRO A 186 8.74 -8.20 -27.51
N ILE A 187 9.76 -8.91 -27.04
CA ILE A 187 9.63 -9.77 -25.85
C ILE A 187 9.64 -8.98 -24.53
N GLU A 188 10.28 -7.80 -24.52
CA GLU A 188 10.27 -6.92 -23.34
C GLU A 188 8.87 -6.37 -23.08
N ILE A 189 8.07 -6.19 -24.14
CA ILE A 189 6.65 -5.82 -24.03
C ILE A 189 5.98 -6.83 -23.10
N LEU A 190 6.09 -8.13 -23.37
CA LEU A 190 5.51 -9.17 -22.50
C LEU A 190 6.11 -9.20 -21.09
N TYR A 191 7.40 -8.94 -20.96
CA TYR A 191 8.06 -8.96 -19.65
C TYR A 191 7.58 -7.84 -18.74
N TYR A 192 7.29 -6.67 -19.32
CA TYR A 192 6.80 -5.49 -18.60
C TYR A 192 5.27 -5.33 -18.64
N LEU A 193 4.55 -6.20 -19.38
CA LEU A 193 3.09 -6.23 -19.42
C LEU A 193 2.51 -6.57 -18.03
N SER A 194 1.63 -5.72 -17.52
CA SER A 194 0.98 -5.91 -16.21
C SER A 194 -0.27 -6.82 -16.26
N HIS A 195 -0.22 -7.97 -16.93
CA HIS A 195 -1.40 -8.87 -17.01
C HIS A 195 -1.49 -9.86 -15.83
N LYS A 196 -2.68 -9.96 -15.23
CA LYS A 196 -3.01 -10.89 -14.12
C LYS A 196 -3.42 -12.31 -14.56
N SER A 197 -3.50 -12.62 -15.85
CA SER A 197 -3.90 -13.96 -16.31
C SER A 197 -3.26 -14.32 -17.64
N ASP A 198 -2.55 -15.45 -17.60
CA ASP A 198 -1.92 -16.22 -18.68
C ASP A 198 -0.73 -15.59 -19.41
N ASN A 199 0.47 -16.06 -19.04
CA ASN A 199 1.69 -15.91 -19.84
C ASN A 199 1.54 -16.68 -21.16
N TYR A 200 0.94 -16.06 -22.16
CA TYR A 200 0.92 -16.60 -23.51
C TYR A 200 2.30 -16.43 -24.16
N LEU A 201 2.74 -17.46 -24.88
CA LEU A 201 3.97 -17.42 -25.65
C LEU A 201 3.73 -16.64 -26.94
N ILE A 202 4.65 -15.74 -27.32
CA ILE A 202 4.66 -15.06 -28.63
C ILE A 202 5.96 -15.30 -29.36
N CYS A 203 5.92 -15.21 -30.68
CA CYS A 203 7.11 -15.24 -31.52
C CYS A 203 8.05 -14.06 -31.19
N TYR A 204 9.33 -14.36 -30.97
CA TYR A 204 10.36 -13.36 -30.63
C TYR A 204 10.51 -12.23 -31.67
N TYR A 205 10.25 -12.50 -32.95
CA TYR A 205 10.52 -11.55 -34.03
C TYR A 205 9.29 -10.79 -34.54
N CYS A 206 8.09 -11.35 -34.42
CA CYS A 206 6.89 -10.82 -35.08
C CYS A 206 5.64 -10.82 -34.21
N GLU A 207 5.75 -11.17 -32.93
CA GLU A 207 4.66 -11.09 -31.94
C GLU A 207 3.46 -12.04 -32.17
N GLU A 208 3.52 -12.87 -33.21
CA GLU A 208 2.46 -13.83 -33.54
C GLU A 208 2.28 -14.86 -32.41
N ARG A 209 1.02 -15.15 -32.09
CA ARG A 209 0.61 -15.99 -30.94
C ARG A 209 0.32 -17.42 -31.38
N GLU A 210 -0.15 -17.58 -32.60
CA GLU A 210 -0.50 -18.88 -33.16
C GLU A 210 0.68 -19.50 -33.91
N ASP A 211 0.59 -20.80 -34.19
CA ASP A 211 1.57 -21.50 -35.02
C ASP A 211 3.03 -21.42 -34.55
N LEU A 212 3.25 -21.43 -33.23
CA LEU A 212 4.58 -21.52 -32.65
C LEU A 212 5.23 -22.89 -32.94
N VAL A 213 6.48 -22.85 -33.39
CA VAL A 213 7.30 -24.03 -33.67
C VAL A 213 7.82 -24.60 -32.35
N THR A 214 7.64 -25.91 -32.17
CA THR A 214 8.19 -26.63 -31.03
C THR A 214 9.72 -26.54 -31.04
N SER A 215 10.31 -25.99 -29.98
CA SER A 215 11.77 -25.87 -29.91
C SER A 215 12.45 -27.25 -29.85
N PRO A 216 13.53 -27.47 -30.62
CA PRO A 216 14.30 -28.71 -30.63
C PRO A 216 14.81 -29.12 -29.25
N GLN A 217 14.80 -30.42 -28.96
CA GLN A 217 15.22 -30.97 -27.68
C GLN A 217 16.70 -30.69 -27.37
N SER A 218 17.56 -30.71 -28.39
CA SER A 218 18.98 -30.36 -28.30
C SER A 218 19.23 -28.93 -27.79
N LEU A 219 18.38 -27.97 -28.13
CA LEU A 219 18.51 -26.61 -27.65
C LEU A 219 18.07 -26.49 -26.18
N ARG A 220 17.06 -27.25 -25.76
CA ARG A 220 16.56 -27.25 -24.36
C ARG A 220 17.61 -27.77 -23.38
N GLU A 221 18.46 -28.68 -23.83
CA GLU A 221 19.54 -29.25 -23.02
C GLU A 221 20.75 -28.31 -22.90
N CYS A 222 21.00 -27.48 -23.92
CA CYS A 222 22.18 -26.62 -23.99
C CYS A 222 21.95 -25.21 -23.46
N PHE A 223 20.71 -24.75 -23.32
CA PHE A 223 20.42 -23.35 -23.03
C PHE A 223 19.31 -23.16 -22.00
N LYS A 224 19.51 -22.18 -21.11
CA LYS A 224 18.57 -21.87 -20.02
C LYS A 224 17.27 -21.26 -20.50
N GLN A 225 17.32 -20.50 -21.60
CA GLN A 225 16.15 -19.80 -22.12
C GLN A 225 16.12 -19.84 -23.64
N ILE A 226 15.02 -20.34 -24.18
CA ILE A 226 14.74 -20.39 -25.63
C ILE A 226 13.46 -19.60 -25.84
N TYR A 227 13.54 -18.59 -26.70
CA TYR A 227 12.38 -17.77 -27.00
C TYR A 227 11.54 -18.40 -28.12
N PRO A 228 10.21 -18.34 -28.05
CA PRO A 228 9.34 -18.96 -29.06
C PRO A 228 9.51 -18.35 -30.45
N LEU A 229 9.24 -19.15 -31.48
CA LEU A 229 9.37 -18.76 -32.90
C LEU A 229 8.14 -19.27 -33.66
N CYS A 230 7.48 -18.44 -34.48
CA CYS A 230 6.36 -18.89 -35.32
C CYS A 230 6.84 -19.57 -36.62
N LYS A 231 5.96 -20.36 -37.25
CA LYS A 231 6.24 -21.06 -38.52
C LYS A 231 6.64 -20.11 -39.65
N GLU A 232 6.03 -18.94 -39.75
CA GLU A 232 6.33 -17.96 -40.78
C GLU A 232 7.76 -17.40 -40.64
N CYS A 233 8.15 -17.03 -39.41
CA CYS A 233 9.53 -16.60 -39.14
C CYS A 233 10.55 -17.71 -39.41
N HIS A 234 10.20 -18.97 -39.09
CA HIS A 234 11.03 -20.12 -39.43
C HIS A 234 11.17 -20.31 -40.95
N GLN A 235 10.10 -20.15 -41.72
CA GLN A 235 10.14 -20.19 -43.20
C GLN A 235 10.98 -19.05 -43.78
N ASN A 236 10.96 -17.88 -43.14
CA ASN A 236 11.81 -16.73 -43.46
C ASN A 236 13.27 -16.89 -42.99
N ARG A 237 13.72 -18.12 -42.70
CA ARG A 237 15.08 -18.47 -42.25
C ARG A 237 15.52 -17.80 -40.95
N LYS A 238 14.58 -17.45 -40.06
CA LYS A 238 14.93 -17.02 -38.70
C LYS A 238 15.17 -18.24 -37.82
N GLU A 239 16.21 -18.18 -37.01
CA GLU A 239 16.53 -19.21 -36.01
C GLU A 239 15.97 -18.82 -34.64
N PHE A 240 15.79 -19.81 -33.76
CA PHE A 240 15.40 -19.57 -32.38
C PHE A 240 16.40 -18.62 -31.72
N TYR A 241 15.88 -17.61 -31.02
CA TYR A 241 16.73 -16.76 -30.18
C TYR A 241 16.96 -17.45 -28.83
N ILE A 242 18.21 -17.47 -28.38
CA ILE A 242 18.64 -18.31 -27.26
C ILE A 242 19.52 -17.53 -26.30
N LYS A 243 19.32 -17.72 -24.99
CA LYS A 243 20.05 -17.02 -23.94
C LYS A 243 20.50 -17.98 -22.83
N GLY A 244 21.71 -17.72 -22.31
CA GLY A 244 22.26 -18.41 -21.15
C GLY A 244 22.70 -19.84 -21.47
N GLU A 245 23.80 -19.98 -22.18
CA GLU A 245 24.44 -21.28 -22.45
C GLU A 245 24.76 -22.01 -21.15
N ILE A 246 24.31 -23.27 -21.06
CA ILE A 246 24.61 -24.16 -19.95
C ILE A 246 26.00 -24.72 -20.24
N LYS A 247 27.03 -24.12 -19.62
CA LYS A 247 28.39 -24.65 -19.64
C LYS A 247 28.42 -26.02 -18.96
N THR A 248 28.12 -27.07 -19.71
CA THR A 248 28.46 -28.43 -19.27
C THR A 248 29.95 -28.60 -19.48
N ASN A 249 30.67 -29.04 -18.45
CA ASN A 249 32.05 -29.51 -18.58
C ASN A 249 32.03 -30.81 -19.41
N ARG A 250 31.83 -30.71 -20.72
CA ARG A 250 32.11 -31.79 -21.66
C ARG A 250 33.20 -31.31 -22.59
N ARG A 251 34.31 -32.06 -22.52
CA ARG A 251 35.49 -31.91 -23.37
C ARG A 251 35.06 -31.67 -24.81
N SER A 252 35.60 -30.60 -25.39
CA SER A 252 35.47 -30.20 -26.79
C SER A 252 35.63 -31.38 -27.76
N SER A 253 34.52 -31.90 -28.27
CA SER A 253 34.50 -32.65 -29.52
C SER A 253 34.34 -31.65 -30.66
N LYS A 254 35.39 -31.56 -31.48
CA LYS A 254 35.47 -30.75 -32.69
C LYS A 254 34.27 -31.04 -33.60
N TRP A 255 33.51 -30.00 -33.96
CA TRP A 255 32.53 -30.07 -35.03
C TRP A 255 33.27 -30.17 -36.37
N GLN A 256 33.17 -31.33 -37.03
CA GLN A 256 33.53 -31.46 -38.45
C GLN A 256 32.39 -30.86 -39.28
N LYS A 257 32.73 -29.82 -40.06
CA LYS A 257 31.90 -29.32 -41.14
C LYS A 257 31.87 -30.35 -42.28
N TYR A 258 30.68 -30.73 -42.72
CA TYR A 258 30.40 -31.18 -44.08
C TYR A 258 29.21 -30.38 -44.60
#